data_AF-A0A7X3QCB6-F1
#
_entry.id   AF-A0A7X3QCB6-F1
#
_cell.length_a   1.000
_cell.length_b   1.000
_cell.length_c   1.000
_cell.angle_alpha   90.00
_cell.angle_beta   90.00
_cell.angle_gamma   90.00
#
_symmetry.space_group_name_H-M   'P 1'
#
loop_
_entity.id
_entity.type
_entity.pdbx_description
1 polymer ?
#
loop_
_entity_poly.entity_id
_entity_poly.type
_entity_poly.pdbx_seq_one_letter_code
_entity_poly.pdbx_strand_id
1 'polypeptide(L)'
;CRRRVVTVKVIASSLTIGFGGAAGREGPMVQIGSAIGSVVGRFTNLSQQNIRTLVTCGAAGGIAATFNAPIAAAMFSMEVLIGRVHTGFLLVLLTSLSSCMIARYFLGNFPAFMAPAYDLVSPGELPLYFLMGTLIGFAAMGYIKLLYWSEDVFGAWKFPDWLKPAVGGLLVGLILRFFPQIYGAGFPAIESALWVRFPWELLLALFVAEMVANCATLGSGGSGGVFAPSLYMGAMLGGAFGSLANGLFPEWTAGSGAYAMVGMAAFFAAIAKAPTTSILILFEMTNDYRIMLPLMAAVGGSGYVSHRMSPYSIYTLKLQRRGIDFPGRQADEPAPVARPASSTEPAGA
;
A
#
# COMPACT_ATOMS: atom_id res chain seq x y z
N CYS A 1 10.07 23.43 12.22
CA CYS A 1 10.43 22.50 11.13
C CYS A 1 9.25 21.80 10.41
N ARG A 2 8.23 21.24 11.09
CA ARG A 2 7.18 20.41 10.42
C ARG A 2 6.37 21.09 9.31
N ARG A 3 6.02 22.40 9.42
CA ARG A 3 5.27 23.12 8.37
C ARG A 3 6.01 23.16 7.03
N ARG A 4 7.32 23.45 7.04
CA ARG A 4 8.16 23.44 5.81
C ARG A 4 8.17 22.06 5.16
N VAL A 5 8.28 20.99 5.94
CA VAL A 5 8.31 19.61 5.42
C VAL A 5 7.01 19.24 4.72
N VAL A 6 5.85 19.65 5.27
CA VAL A 6 4.54 19.39 4.65
C VAL A 6 4.44 20.13 3.32
N THR A 7 4.70 21.44 3.28
CA THR A 7 4.62 22.23 2.04
C THR A 7 5.55 21.70 0.96
N VAL A 8 6.81 21.40 1.30
CA VAL A 8 7.79 20.86 0.33
C VAL A 8 7.34 19.51 -0.21
N LYS A 9 6.83 18.61 0.64
CA LYS A 9 6.36 17.31 0.17
C LYS A 9 5.10 17.40 -0.69
N VAL A 10 4.20 18.34 -0.44
CA VAL A 10 3.06 18.57 -1.32
C VAL A 10 3.55 18.95 -2.71
N ILE A 11 4.42 19.95 -2.81
CA ILE A 11 4.96 20.42 -4.09
C ILE A 11 5.73 19.29 -4.78
N ALA A 12 6.67 18.65 -4.08
CA ALA A 12 7.47 17.57 -4.64
C ALA A 12 6.63 16.40 -5.14
N SER A 13 5.57 16.02 -4.41
CA SER A 13 4.71 14.91 -4.83
C SER A 13 3.77 15.30 -5.95
N SER A 14 3.26 16.52 -5.96
CA SER A 14 2.48 17.05 -7.09
C SER A 14 3.32 17.07 -8.37
N LEU A 15 4.60 17.47 -8.29
CA LEU A 15 5.51 17.42 -9.43
C LEU A 15 5.82 15.98 -9.83
N THR A 16 6.17 15.11 -8.87
CA THR A 16 6.49 13.69 -9.15
C THR A 16 5.32 13.00 -9.84
N ILE A 17 4.10 13.12 -9.30
CA ILE A 17 2.90 12.48 -9.85
C ILE A 17 2.45 13.20 -11.14
N GLY A 18 2.52 14.53 -11.18
CA GLY A 18 2.10 15.34 -12.33
C GLY A 18 2.95 15.12 -13.58
N PHE A 19 4.25 14.87 -13.41
CA PHE A 19 5.16 14.50 -14.51
C PHE A 19 5.14 13.00 -14.85
N GLY A 20 4.20 12.23 -14.27
CA GLY A 20 4.01 10.82 -14.61
C GLY A 20 4.89 9.83 -13.83
N GLY A 21 5.52 10.26 -12.74
CA GLY A 21 6.26 9.37 -11.84
C GLY A 21 5.33 8.30 -11.24
N ALA A 22 5.83 7.06 -11.19
CA ALA A 22 5.10 5.89 -10.70
C ALA A 22 4.95 5.97 -9.17
N ALA A 23 3.98 6.75 -8.70
CA ALA A 23 3.71 6.97 -7.29
C ALA A 23 2.26 7.38 -7.02
N GLY A 24 1.76 7.05 -5.83
CA GLY A 24 0.41 7.40 -5.39
C GLY A 24 0.34 8.73 -4.65
N ARG A 25 -0.83 9.39 -4.74
CA ARG A 25 -1.16 10.61 -3.97
C ARG A 25 -1.48 10.35 -2.49
N GLU A 26 -1.55 9.09 -2.07
CA GLU A 26 -1.89 8.65 -0.71
C GLU A 26 -0.92 9.20 0.35
N GLY A 27 0.38 8.96 0.20
CA GLY A 27 1.40 9.42 1.14
C GLY A 27 1.35 10.93 1.43
N PRO A 28 1.25 11.80 0.40
CA PRO A 28 1.04 13.23 0.58
C PRO A 28 -0.24 13.58 1.35
N MET A 29 -1.37 12.96 0.98
CA MET A 29 -2.68 13.26 1.60
C MET A 29 -2.72 12.85 3.08
N VAL A 30 -2.14 11.69 3.42
CA VAL A 30 -1.97 11.27 4.83
C VAL A 30 -1.16 12.30 5.62
N GLN A 31 -0.08 12.82 5.05
CA GLN A 31 0.80 13.75 5.74
C GLN A 31 0.18 15.13 5.90
N ILE A 32 -0.52 15.64 4.88
CA ILE A 32 -1.27 16.90 4.96
C ILE A 32 -2.34 16.79 6.05
N GLY A 33 -3.16 15.75 5.99
CA GLY A 33 -4.23 15.50 6.97
C GLY A 33 -3.67 15.37 8.38
N SER A 34 -2.66 14.52 8.56
CA SER A 34 -1.94 14.37 9.84
C SER A 34 -1.38 15.68 10.38
N ALA A 35 -0.85 16.54 9.51
CA ALA A 35 -0.30 17.83 9.90
C ALA A 35 -1.39 18.79 10.36
N ILE A 36 -2.53 18.84 9.66
CA ILE A 36 -3.70 19.64 10.05
C ILE A 36 -4.18 19.17 11.44
N GLY A 37 -4.40 17.87 11.63
CA GLY A 37 -4.78 17.31 12.92
C GLY A 37 -3.80 17.64 14.05
N SER A 38 -2.49 17.59 13.76
CA SER A 38 -1.43 17.97 14.69
C SER A 38 -1.42 19.47 15.04
N VAL A 39 -1.78 20.34 14.10
CA VAL A 39 -1.86 21.80 14.33
C VAL A 39 -3.09 22.11 15.18
N VAL A 40 -4.25 21.56 14.84
CA VAL A 40 -5.50 21.75 15.59
C VAL A 40 -5.33 21.27 17.03
N GLY A 41 -4.80 20.05 17.23
CA GLY A 41 -4.64 19.50 18.58
C GLY A 41 -3.67 20.25 19.48
N ARG A 42 -2.62 20.87 18.90
CA ARG A 42 -1.71 21.76 19.65
C ARG A 42 -2.35 23.11 19.95
N PHE A 43 -3.12 23.64 19.02
CA PHE A 43 -3.80 24.92 19.21
C PHE A 43 -4.85 24.85 20.34
N THR A 44 -5.49 23.69 20.50
CA THR A 44 -6.48 23.44 21.56
C THR A 44 -5.88 22.95 22.88
N ASN A 45 -4.54 22.91 23.02
CA ASN A 45 -3.83 22.43 24.22
C ASN A 45 -4.28 21.05 24.72
N LEU A 46 -4.60 20.13 23.79
CA LEU A 46 -5.05 18.78 24.15
C LEU A 46 -3.90 17.89 24.62
N SER A 47 -4.24 16.83 25.36
CA SER A 47 -3.28 15.81 25.78
C SER A 47 -2.60 15.12 24.58
N GLN A 48 -1.42 14.56 24.80
CA GLN A 48 -0.66 13.88 23.74
C GLN A 48 -1.43 12.71 23.11
N GLN A 49 -2.25 12.00 23.89
CA GLN A 49 -3.13 10.96 23.39
C GLN A 49 -4.20 11.52 22.44
N ASN A 50 -4.83 12.64 22.82
CA ASN A 50 -5.85 13.28 21.98
C ASN A 50 -5.24 13.91 20.72
N ILE A 51 -4.02 14.44 20.79
CA ILE A 51 -3.28 14.91 19.61
C ILE A 51 -2.99 13.74 18.65
N ARG A 52 -2.59 12.56 19.15
CA ARG A 52 -2.41 11.36 18.32
C ARG A 52 -3.71 10.94 17.65
N THR A 53 -4.83 10.99 18.37
CA THR A 53 -6.16 10.72 17.78
C THR A 53 -6.48 11.73 16.68
N LEU A 54 -6.26 13.03 16.88
CA LEU A 54 -6.50 14.06 15.86
C LEU A 54 -5.60 13.92 14.63
N VAL A 55 -4.33 13.55 14.82
CA VAL A 55 -3.42 13.20 13.72
C VAL A 55 -3.99 12.05 12.89
N THR A 56 -4.51 11.03 13.56
CA THR A 56 -5.14 9.85 12.93
C THR A 56 -6.42 10.23 12.20
N CYS A 57 -7.26 11.09 12.78
CA CYS A 57 -8.46 11.64 12.13
C CYS A 57 -8.10 12.39 10.85
N GLY A 58 -7.06 13.23 10.91
CA GLY A 58 -6.57 13.96 9.75
C GLY A 58 -6.07 13.03 8.64
N ALA A 59 -5.28 12.01 9.00
CA ALA A 59 -4.83 10.99 8.05
C ALA A 59 -6.01 10.26 7.38
N ALA A 60 -6.99 9.82 8.17
CA ALA A 60 -8.20 9.16 7.69
C ALA A 60 -8.98 10.05 6.73
N GLY A 61 -9.21 11.33 7.08
CA GLY A 61 -9.87 12.28 6.20
C GLY A 61 -9.15 12.46 4.86
N GLY A 62 -7.82 12.50 4.86
CA GLY A 62 -7.00 12.57 3.65
C GLY A 62 -7.14 11.33 2.75
N ILE A 63 -7.10 10.12 3.32
CA ILE A 63 -7.31 8.86 2.59
C ILE A 63 -8.75 8.78 2.06
N ALA A 64 -9.75 9.14 2.88
CA ALA A 64 -11.16 9.05 2.53
C ALA A 64 -11.51 9.95 1.35
N ALA A 65 -11.05 11.21 1.38
CA ALA A 65 -11.21 12.14 0.26
C ALA A 65 -10.45 11.68 -0.99
N THR A 66 -9.40 10.87 -0.81
CA THR A 66 -8.61 10.35 -1.92
C THR A 66 -9.35 9.22 -2.64
N PHE A 67 -9.79 8.21 -1.91
CA PHE A 67 -10.30 6.97 -2.51
C PHE A 67 -11.81 6.82 -2.49
N ASN A 68 -12.54 7.83 -2.02
CA ASN A 68 -13.99 7.74 -1.82
C ASN A 68 -14.39 6.56 -0.90
N ALA A 69 -13.51 6.20 0.05
CA ALA A 69 -13.59 4.99 0.86
C ALA A 69 -13.46 5.30 2.37
N PRO A 70 -14.49 5.89 3.02
CA PRO A 70 -14.40 6.35 4.39
C PRO A 70 -14.16 5.27 5.45
N ILE A 71 -14.72 4.06 5.33
CA ILE A 71 -14.56 3.02 6.37
C ILE A 71 -13.14 2.45 6.30
N ALA A 72 -12.68 2.14 5.09
CA ALA A 72 -11.33 1.71 4.78
C ALA A 72 -10.29 2.74 5.20
N ALA A 73 -10.54 4.03 4.98
CA ALA A 73 -9.65 5.11 5.41
C ALA A 73 -9.49 5.19 6.94
N ALA A 74 -10.59 4.98 7.67
CA ALA A 74 -10.56 4.93 9.13
C ALA A 74 -9.78 3.71 9.61
N MET A 75 -10.03 2.54 9.02
CA MET A 75 -9.32 1.31 9.34
C MET A 75 -7.83 1.36 8.99
N PHE A 76 -7.48 1.90 7.81
CA PHE A 76 -6.09 2.15 7.40
C PHE A 76 -5.36 2.96 8.45
N SER A 77 -5.98 4.04 8.92
CA SER A 77 -5.35 4.93 9.89
C SER A 77 -5.13 4.25 11.25
N MET A 78 -6.01 3.32 11.63
CA MET A 78 -5.86 2.58 12.90
C MET A 78 -4.87 1.41 12.77
N GLU A 79 -4.97 0.62 11.71
CA GLU A 79 -4.17 -0.59 11.47
C GLU A 79 -2.73 -0.25 11.05
N VAL A 80 -2.55 0.74 10.17
CA VAL A 80 -1.23 1.10 9.61
C VAL A 80 -0.51 2.18 10.43
N LEU A 81 -1.21 3.23 10.91
CA LEU A 81 -0.55 4.35 11.60
C LEU A 81 -0.45 4.18 13.12
N ILE A 82 -1.46 3.59 13.76
CA ILE A 82 -1.44 3.34 15.21
C ILE A 82 -0.96 1.92 15.51
N GLY A 83 -1.33 0.95 14.67
CA GLY A 83 -1.08 -0.47 14.89
C GLY A 83 -2.02 -1.12 15.91
N ARG A 84 -3.07 -0.41 16.37
CA ARG A 84 -4.08 -0.89 17.33
C ARG A 84 -5.42 -0.19 17.11
N VAL A 85 -6.52 -0.92 17.28
CA VAL A 85 -7.87 -0.33 17.31
C VAL A 85 -8.10 0.28 18.69
N HIS A 86 -8.17 1.62 18.75
CA HIS A 86 -8.32 2.40 19.98
C HIS A 86 -9.75 2.95 20.13
N THR A 87 -10.10 3.41 21.34
CA THR A 87 -11.40 4.01 21.68
C THR A 87 -11.80 5.24 20.85
N GLY A 88 -10.88 5.81 20.08
CA GLY A 88 -11.13 6.93 19.16
C GLY A 88 -11.71 6.55 17.79
N PHE A 89 -12.01 5.27 17.52
CA PHE A 89 -12.47 4.81 16.20
C PHE A 89 -13.66 5.59 15.66
N LEU A 90 -14.68 5.87 16.49
CA LEU A 90 -15.86 6.61 16.07
C LEU A 90 -15.50 8.02 15.56
N LEU A 91 -14.57 8.71 16.23
CA LEU A 91 -14.13 10.04 15.81
C LEU A 91 -13.36 9.98 14.48
N VAL A 92 -12.49 8.99 14.32
CA VAL A 92 -11.75 8.77 13.06
C VAL A 92 -12.72 8.46 11.92
N LEU A 93 -13.74 7.63 12.17
CA LEU A 93 -14.77 7.30 11.20
C LEU A 93 -15.61 8.54 10.82
N LEU A 94 -16.08 9.32 11.79
CA LEU A 94 -16.88 10.51 11.52
C LEU A 94 -16.10 11.56 10.72
N THR A 95 -14.83 11.79 11.06
CA THR A 95 -13.98 12.73 10.30
C THR A 95 -13.70 12.24 8.88
N SER A 96 -13.46 10.94 8.72
CA SER A 96 -13.34 10.27 7.42
C SER A 96 -14.60 10.43 6.56
N LEU A 97 -15.78 10.19 7.15
CA LEU A 97 -17.09 10.37 6.50
C LEU A 97 -17.31 11.82 6.07
N SER A 98 -17.09 12.80 6.96
CA SER A 98 -17.24 14.22 6.62
C SER A 98 -16.31 14.64 5.48
N SER A 99 -15.04 14.18 5.51
CA SER A 99 -14.08 14.47 4.45
C SER A 99 -14.49 13.87 3.11
N CYS A 100 -15.01 12.63 3.13
CA CYS A 100 -15.54 11.97 1.95
C CYS A 100 -16.76 12.71 1.37
N MET A 101 -17.70 13.18 2.21
CA MET A 101 -18.86 13.95 1.76
C MET A 101 -18.45 15.25 1.06
N ILE A 102 -17.47 15.97 1.61
CA ILE A 102 -16.91 17.17 0.98
C ILE A 102 -16.26 16.82 -0.36
N ALA A 103 -15.46 15.75 -0.41
CA ALA A 103 -14.84 15.30 -1.65
C ALA A 103 -15.88 14.95 -2.73
N ARG A 104 -16.96 14.23 -2.37
CA ARG A 104 -18.06 13.89 -3.27
C ARG A 104 -18.78 15.11 -3.83
N TYR A 105 -18.90 16.17 -3.02
CA TYR A 105 -19.51 17.43 -3.48
C TYR A 105 -18.72 18.08 -4.62
N PHE A 106 -17.38 18.04 -4.57
CA PHE A 106 -16.52 18.67 -5.58
C PHE A 106 -16.12 17.74 -6.74
N LEU A 107 -15.91 16.44 -6.46
CA LEU A 107 -15.35 15.47 -7.40
C LEU A 107 -16.38 14.47 -7.95
N GLY A 108 -17.61 14.49 -7.41
CA GLY A 108 -18.67 13.53 -7.72
C GLY A 108 -18.63 12.27 -6.86
N ASN A 109 -19.70 11.48 -6.95
CA ASN A 109 -19.87 10.24 -6.19
C ASN A 109 -19.70 9.02 -7.11
N PHE A 110 -18.45 8.73 -7.50
CA PHE A 110 -18.11 7.56 -8.29
C PHE A 110 -17.08 6.70 -7.54
N PRO A 111 -17.16 5.36 -7.64
CA PRO A 111 -16.10 4.49 -7.16
C PRO A 111 -14.77 4.84 -7.85
N ALA A 112 -13.67 4.56 -7.17
CA ALA A 112 -12.35 4.83 -7.73
C ALA A 112 -11.99 3.91 -8.91
N PHE A 113 -12.66 2.75 -9.02
CA PHE A 113 -12.54 1.83 -10.15
C PHE A 113 -13.92 1.40 -10.62
N MET A 114 -14.19 1.54 -11.92
CA MET A 114 -15.37 0.93 -12.53
C MET A 114 -15.04 -0.51 -12.93
N ALA A 115 -15.37 -1.47 -12.07
CA ALA A 115 -15.17 -2.90 -12.31
C ALA A 115 -16.48 -3.59 -12.73
N PRO A 116 -16.42 -4.62 -13.61
CA PRO A 116 -17.53 -5.54 -13.81
C PRO A 116 -17.90 -6.23 -12.49
N ALA A 117 -19.16 -6.62 -12.35
CA ALA A 117 -19.56 -7.51 -11.26
C ALA A 117 -19.01 -8.91 -11.55
N TYR A 118 -18.26 -9.47 -10.59
CA TYR A 118 -17.72 -10.81 -10.71
C TYR A 118 -18.26 -11.70 -9.59
N ASP A 119 -18.62 -12.91 -9.96
CA ASP A 119 -19.13 -13.93 -9.04
C ASP A 119 -18.09 -15.03 -8.85
N LEU A 120 -18.11 -15.64 -7.65
CA LEU A 120 -17.43 -16.91 -7.43
C LEU A 120 -18.16 -17.98 -8.25
N VAL A 121 -17.50 -18.55 -9.26
CA VAL A 121 -18.10 -19.57 -10.14
C VAL A 121 -18.16 -20.91 -9.41
N SER A 122 -17.06 -21.28 -8.73
CA SER A 122 -16.97 -22.55 -7.99
C SER A 122 -16.26 -22.39 -6.64
N PRO A 123 -16.68 -23.12 -5.58
CA PRO A 123 -15.91 -23.23 -4.35
C PRO A 123 -14.47 -23.74 -4.57
N GLY A 124 -14.23 -24.47 -5.66
CA GLY A 124 -12.91 -24.93 -6.10
C GLY A 124 -11.96 -23.79 -6.48
N GLU A 125 -12.44 -22.56 -6.68
CA GLU A 125 -11.59 -21.39 -6.89
C GLU A 125 -10.90 -20.93 -5.61
N LEU A 126 -11.44 -21.19 -4.42
CA LEU A 126 -10.87 -20.68 -3.17
C LEU A 126 -9.43 -21.14 -2.93
N PRO A 127 -9.08 -22.43 -3.16
CA PRO A 127 -7.67 -22.86 -3.17
C PRO A 127 -6.81 -22.12 -4.21
N LEU A 128 -7.35 -21.81 -5.40
CA LEU A 128 -6.63 -21.05 -6.43
C LEU A 128 -6.38 -19.60 -5.99
N TYR A 129 -7.37 -18.94 -5.36
CA TYR A 129 -7.18 -17.61 -4.79
C TYR A 129 -6.16 -17.62 -3.64
N PHE A 130 -6.18 -18.64 -2.79
CA PHE A 130 -5.18 -18.80 -1.73
C PHE A 130 -3.78 -18.98 -2.34
N LEU A 131 -3.63 -19.84 -3.35
CA LEU A 131 -2.37 -20.04 -4.07
C LEU A 131 -1.88 -18.74 -4.73
N MET A 132 -2.76 -18.04 -5.45
CA MET A 132 -2.46 -16.72 -6.02
C MET A 132 -1.98 -15.75 -4.93
N GLY A 133 -2.69 -15.71 -3.80
CA GLY A 133 -2.31 -14.93 -2.62
C GLY A 133 -0.89 -15.25 -2.16
N THR A 134 -0.53 -16.53 -2.03
CA THR A 134 0.84 -16.92 -1.64
C THR A 134 1.89 -16.44 -2.64
N LEU A 135 1.65 -16.57 -3.96
CA LEU A 135 2.55 -16.09 -5.01
C LEU A 135 2.72 -14.56 -4.96
N ILE A 136 1.60 -13.85 -4.80
CA ILE A 136 1.57 -12.39 -4.60
C ILE A 136 2.35 -12.01 -3.35
N GLY A 137 2.24 -12.78 -2.26
CA GLY A 137 3.01 -12.57 -1.03
C GLY A 137 4.52 -12.62 -1.27
N PHE A 138 5.01 -13.59 -2.05
CA PHE A 138 6.43 -13.65 -2.42
C PHE A 138 6.85 -12.47 -3.29
N ALA A 139 6.03 -12.12 -4.29
CA ALA A 139 6.28 -10.98 -5.17
C ALA A 139 6.33 -9.64 -4.38
N ALA A 140 5.40 -9.45 -3.45
CA ALA A 140 5.35 -8.31 -2.55
C ALA A 140 6.60 -8.19 -1.68
N MET A 141 7.10 -9.31 -1.14
CA MET A 141 8.35 -9.34 -0.38
C MET A 141 9.57 -9.04 -1.26
N GLY A 142 9.56 -9.50 -2.51
CA GLY A 142 10.57 -9.15 -3.53
C GLY A 142 10.57 -7.65 -3.81
N TYR A 143 9.39 -7.05 -4.02
CA TYR A 143 9.23 -5.62 -4.24
C TYR A 143 9.73 -4.79 -3.04
N ILE A 144 9.40 -5.15 -1.80
CA ILE A 144 9.91 -4.44 -0.60
C ILE A 144 11.44 -4.43 -0.61
N LYS A 145 12.07 -5.59 -0.84
CA LYS A 145 13.53 -5.69 -0.88
C LYS A 145 14.11 -4.83 -2.01
N LEU A 146 13.52 -4.89 -3.20
CA LEU A 146 13.97 -4.12 -4.36
C LEU A 146 13.84 -2.62 -4.15
N LEU A 147 12.74 -2.15 -3.55
CA LEU A 147 12.53 -0.74 -3.24
C LEU A 147 13.62 -0.22 -2.29
N TYR A 148 13.86 -0.93 -1.20
CA TYR A 148 14.88 -0.52 -0.22
C TYR A 148 16.31 -0.66 -0.74
N TRP A 149 16.56 -1.68 -1.56
CA TRP A 149 17.82 -1.80 -2.29
C TRP A 149 18.02 -0.62 -3.25
N SER A 150 16.97 -0.19 -3.96
CA SER A 150 17.01 1.00 -4.82
C SER A 150 17.34 2.27 -4.01
N GLU A 151 16.67 2.47 -2.86
CA GLU A 151 16.98 3.58 -1.93
C GLU A 151 18.46 3.55 -1.48
N ASP A 152 19.03 2.36 -1.21
CA ASP A 152 20.43 2.22 -0.81
C ASP A 152 21.39 2.52 -1.96
N VAL A 153 21.10 2.04 -3.18
CA VAL A 153 21.92 2.28 -4.37
C VAL A 153 21.97 3.77 -4.69
N PHE A 154 20.83 4.44 -4.75
CA PHE A 154 20.77 5.89 -4.97
C PHE A 154 21.33 6.69 -3.78
N GLY A 155 21.20 6.17 -2.56
CA GLY A 155 21.78 6.77 -1.35
C GLY A 155 23.31 6.73 -1.33
N ALA A 156 23.90 5.58 -1.69
CA ALA A 156 25.34 5.37 -1.75
C ALA A 156 26.00 6.05 -2.97
N TRP A 157 25.22 6.37 -4.00
CA TRP A 157 25.73 7.04 -5.19
C TRP A 157 26.16 8.48 -4.88
N LYS A 158 27.46 8.76 -5.06
CA LYS A 158 28.07 10.09 -4.94
C LYS A 158 27.68 10.99 -6.13
N PHE A 159 26.42 11.43 -6.13
CA PHE A 159 25.83 12.31 -7.12
C PHE A 159 25.03 13.42 -6.39
N PRO A 160 24.86 14.63 -6.95
CA PRO A 160 24.12 15.69 -6.27
C PRO A 160 22.67 15.26 -5.96
N ASP A 161 22.27 15.30 -4.69
CA ASP A 161 20.98 14.78 -4.22
C ASP A 161 19.78 15.43 -4.92
N TRP A 162 19.89 16.71 -5.30
CA TRP A 162 18.83 17.44 -6.00
C TRP A 162 18.65 16.99 -7.46
N LEU A 163 19.64 16.31 -8.05
CA LEU A 163 19.63 15.85 -9.44
C LEU A 163 19.33 14.35 -9.55
N LYS A 164 19.44 13.58 -8.45
CA LYS A 164 19.06 12.15 -8.42
C LYS A 164 17.62 11.90 -8.89
N PRO A 165 16.59 12.68 -8.47
CA PRO A 165 15.23 12.50 -8.96
C PRO A 165 15.09 12.69 -10.47
N ALA A 166 15.92 13.53 -11.10
CA ALA A 166 15.92 13.70 -12.55
C ALA A 166 16.39 12.43 -13.28
N VAL A 167 17.36 11.71 -12.72
CA VAL A 167 17.81 10.41 -13.23
C VAL A 167 16.72 9.36 -13.08
N GLY A 168 16.05 9.30 -11.92
CA GLY A 168 14.89 8.43 -11.72
C GLY A 168 13.76 8.73 -12.71
N GLY A 169 13.45 10.02 -12.92
CA GLY A 169 12.48 10.47 -13.91
C GLY A 169 12.85 10.08 -15.34
N LEU A 170 14.14 10.15 -15.72
CA LEU A 170 14.62 9.70 -17.02
C LEU A 170 14.40 8.19 -17.19
N LEU A 171 14.72 7.38 -16.17
CA LEU A 171 14.47 5.94 -16.21
C LEU A 171 12.98 5.63 -16.38
N VAL A 172 12.11 6.32 -15.64
CA VAL A 172 10.65 6.18 -15.78
C VAL A 172 10.20 6.60 -17.18
N GLY A 173 10.74 7.70 -17.73
CA GLY A 173 10.46 8.15 -19.09
C GLY A 173 10.85 7.12 -20.16
N LEU A 174 11.98 6.44 -19.98
CA LEU A 174 12.39 5.34 -20.85
C LEU A 174 11.45 4.13 -20.75
N ILE A 175 10.96 3.80 -19.56
CA ILE A 175 9.98 2.71 -19.38
C ILE A 175 8.65 3.09 -20.04
N LEU A 176 8.18 4.33 -19.84
CA LEU A 176 6.94 4.85 -20.44
C LEU A 176 6.94 4.81 -21.97
N ARG A 177 8.11 4.87 -22.61
CA ARG A 177 8.24 4.73 -24.06
C ARG A 177 7.77 3.36 -24.56
N PHE A 178 7.96 2.31 -23.77
CA PHE A 178 7.59 0.93 -24.10
C PHE A 178 6.27 0.51 -23.45
N PHE A 179 6.01 0.98 -22.23
CA PHE A 179 4.84 0.64 -21.43
C PHE A 179 4.08 1.90 -21.02
N PRO A 180 3.37 2.58 -21.93
CA PRO A 180 2.64 3.81 -21.61
C PRO A 180 1.55 3.61 -20.54
N GLN A 181 1.13 2.37 -20.31
CA GLN A 181 0.12 1.99 -19.32
C GLN A 181 0.59 2.20 -17.86
N ILE A 182 1.88 2.42 -17.60
CA ILE A 182 2.39 2.68 -16.25
C ILE A 182 2.33 4.18 -15.87
N TYR A 183 1.76 5.04 -16.73
CA TYR A 183 1.77 6.48 -16.51
C TYR A 183 1.05 6.90 -15.23
N GLY A 184 1.76 7.62 -14.36
CA GLY A 184 1.23 8.21 -13.13
C GLY A 184 0.83 7.16 -12.08
N ALA A 185 -0.41 7.24 -11.59
CA ALA A 185 -0.93 6.30 -10.58
C ALA A 185 -1.45 4.98 -11.19
N GLY A 186 -1.48 4.86 -12.52
CA GLY A 186 -1.83 3.63 -13.22
C GLY A 186 -3.31 3.19 -13.16
N PHE A 187 -4.23 4.02 -12.65
CA PHE A 187 -5.65 3.66 -12.54
C PHE A 187 -6.31 3.24 -13.86
N PRO A 188 -6.10 3.92 -15.01
CA PRO A 188 -6.71 3.48 -16.28
C PRO A 188 -6.24 2.09 -16.73
N ALA A 189 -5.01 1.71 -16.40
CA ALA A 189 -4.49 0.39 -16.70
C ALA A 189 -5.02 -0.67 -15.74
N ILE A 190 -5.20 -0.34 -14.46
CA ILE A 190 -5.92 -1.20 -13.50
C ILE A 190 -7.31 -1.49 -14.05
N GLU A 191 -8.09 -0.47 -14.40
CA GLU A 191 -9.43 -0.65 -14.98
C GLU A 191 -9.37 -1.52 -16.24
N SER A 192 -8.41 -1.27 -17.15
CA SER A 192 -8.25 -2.10 -18.35
C SER A 192 -7.97 -3.57 -18.03
N ALA A 193 -7.20 -3.87 -16.98
CA ALA A 193 -7.01 -5.23 -16.49
C ALA A 193 -8.28 -5.83 -15.88
N LEU A 194 -9.06 -5.06 -15.11
CA LEU A 194 -10.35 -5.51 -14.56
C LEU A 194 -11.38 -5.83 -15.66
N TRP A 195 -11.31 -5.13 -16.79
CA TRP A 195 -12.12 -5.37 -17.99
C TRP A 195 -11.53 -6.41 -18.95
N VAL A 196 -10.48 -7.14 -18.55
CA VAL A 196 -9.86 -8.22 -19.35
C VAL A 196 -9.37 -7.73 -20.72
N ARG A 197 -8.82 -6.50 -20.78
CA ARG A 197 -8.34 -5.89 -22.04
C ARG A 197 -6.88 -6.19 -22.36
N PHE A 198 -6.17 -6.84 -21.45
CA PHE A 198 -4.75 -7.16 -21.60
C PHE A 198 -4.51 -8.66 -21.59
N PRO A 199 -3.65 -9.17 -22.48
CA PRO A 199 -3.22 -10.56 -22.43
C PRO A 199 -2.25 -10.77 -21.25
N TRP A 200 -2.11 -12.01 -20.80
CA TRP A 200 -1.37 -12.34 -19.57
C TRP A 200 0.12 -11.98 -19.66
N GLU A 201 0.73 -12.03 -20.85
CA GLU A 201 2.12 -11.63 -21.09
C GLU A 201 2.32 -10.14 -20.84
N LEU A 202 1.38 -9.31 -21.30
CA LEU A 202 1.41 -7.87 -21.08
C LEU A 202 1.19 -7.55 -19.61
N LEU A 203 0.29 -8.25 -18.93
CA LEU A 203 0.08 -8.07 -17.48
C LEU A 203 1.36 -8.34 -16.69
N LEU A 204 2.08 -9.44 -16.98
CA LEU A 204 3.38 -9.70 -16.33
C LEU A 204 4.43 -8.64 -16.67
N ALA A 205 4.48 -8.18 -17.93
CA ALA A 205 5.39 -7.12 -18.33
C ALA A 205 5.09 -5.80 -17.60
N LEU A 206 3.82 -5.44 -17.46
CA LEU A 206 3.36 -4.25 -16.73
C LEU A 206 3.63 -4.36 -15.23
N PHE A 207 3.47 -5.53 -14.63
CA PHE A 207 3.86 -5.78 -13.24
C PHE A 207 5.34 -5.46 -13.01
N VAL A 208 6.23 -5.99 -13.86
CA VAL A 208 7.68 -5.75 -13.74
C VAL A 208 8.02 -4.29 -14.05
N ALA A 209 7.41 -3.71 -15.09
CA ALA A 209 7.64 -2.33 -15.49
C ALA A 209 7.25 -1.33 -14.37
N GLU A 210 6.07 -1.50 -13.77
CA GLU A 210 5.62 -0.68 -12.64
C GLU A 210 6.54 -0.86 -11.43
N MET A 211 6.92 -2.10 -11.11
CA MET A 211 7.81 -2.39 -9.99
C MET A 211 9.16 -1.65 -10.13
N VAL A 212 9.77 -1.68 -11.32
CA VAL A 212 11.03 -0.98 -11.61
C VAL A 212 10.82 0.54 -11.64
N ALA A 213 9.76 1.03 -12.28
CA ALA A 213 9.46 2.44 -12.37
C ALA A 213 9.20 3.07 -11.00
N ASN A 214 8.48 2.37 -10.13
CA ASN A 214 8.24 2.81 -8.76
C ASN A 214 9.54 2.83 -7.94
N CYS A 215 10.37 1.79 -8.06
CA CYS A 215 11.69 1.74 -7.41
C CYS A 215 12.62 2.87 -7.90
N ALA A 216 12.58 3.20 -9.19
CA ALA A 216 13.33 4.31 -9.77
C ALA A 216 12.78 5.67 -9.28
N THR A 217 11.46 5.82 -9.22
CA THR A 217 10.80 7.05 -8.75
C THR A 217 11.11 7.33 -7.28
N LEU A 218 10.86 6.37 -6.39
CA LEU A 218 11.02 6.57 -4.95
C LEU A 218 12.48 6.42 -4.50
N GLY A 219 13.22 5.47 -5.08
CA GLY A 219 14.63 5.24 -4.74
C GLY A 219 15.53 6.43 -5.08
N SER A 220 15.26 7.11 -6.20
CA SER A 220 16.02 8.30 -6.61
C SER A 220 15.72 9.57 -5.80
N GLY A 221 14.76 9.51 -4.86
CA GLY A 221 14.37 10.65 -4.03
C GLY A 221 13.07 11.34 -4.44
N GLY A 222 12.32 10.79 -5.41
CA GLY A 222 10.97 11.24 -5.71
C GLY A 222 10.01 11.10 -4.52
N SER A 223 8.97 11.92 -4.51
CA SER A 223 8.03 11.97 -3.37
C SER A 223 6.65 11.43 -3.79
N GLY A 224 6.14 10.46 -3.04
CA GLY A 224 4.82 9.90 -3.24
C GLY A 224 4.53 8.72 -2.31
N GLY A 225 3.36 8.11 -2.49
CA GLY A 225 2.91 6.93 -1.76
C GLY A 225 3.11 5.64 -2.57
N VAL A 226 3.22 4.51 -1.87
CA VAL A 226 3.33 3.17 -2.47
C VAL A 226 1.97 2.48 -2.63
N PHE A 227 0.90 3.07 -2.11
CA PHE A 227 -0.44 2.48 -2.13
C PHE A 227 -0.96 2.21 -3.54
N ALA A 228 -1.05 3.24 -4.41
CA ALA A 228 -1.56 3.05 -5.77
C ALA A 228 -0.69 2.10 -6.62
N PRO A 229 0.65 2.21 -6.64
CA PRO A 229 1.53 1.23 -7.27
C PRO A 229 1.33 -0.20 -6.76
N SER A 230 1.04 -0.37 -5.47
CA SER A 230 0.79 -1.71 -4.91
C SER A 230 -0.51 -2.33 -5.40
N LEU A 231 -1.58 -1.54 -5.53
CA LEU A 231 -2.82 -2.01 -6.14
C LEU A 231 -2.59 -2.34 -7.61
N TYR A 232 -1.81 -1.51 -8.33
CA TYR A 232 -1.45 -1.77 -9.72
C TYR A 232 -0.71 -3.10 -9.89
N MET A 233 0.37 -3.29 -9.15
CA MET A 233 1.16 -4.52 -9.17
C MET A 233 0.30 -5.74 -8.83
N GLY A 234 -0.58 -5.62 -7.83
CA GLY A 234 -1.54 -6.65 -7.48
C GLY A 234 -2.54 -6.96 -8.60
N ALA A 235 -3.11 -5.95 -9.25
CA ALA A 235 -4.03 -6.12 -10.37
C ALA A 235 -3.38 -6.83 -11.55
N MET A 236 -2.17 -6.42 -11.91
CA MET A 236 -1.44 -7.01 -13.03
C MET A 236 -1.05 -8.46 -12.75
N LEU A 237 -0.45 -8.73 -11.59
CA LEU A 237 -0.02 -10.09 -11.24
C LEU A 237 -1.21 -11.03 -11.00
N GLY A 238 -2.26 -10.54 -10.34
CA GLY A 238 -3.50 -11.29 -10.15
C GLY A 238 -4.22 -11.58 -11.46
N GLY A 239 -4.33 -10.58 -12.35
CA GLY A 239 -4.93 -10.77 -13.67
C GLY A 239 -4.15 -11.74 -14.56
N ALA A 240 -2.80 -11.71 -14.49
CA ALA A 240 -1.96 -12.67 -15.20
C ALA A 240 -2.20 -14.11 -14.68
N PHE A 241 -2.23 -14.29 -13.35
CA PHE A 241 -2.57 -15.58 -12.75
C PHE A 241 -3.96 -16.04 -13.16
N GLY A 242 -4.97 -15.17 -13.07
CA GLY A 242 -6.34 -15.50 -13.44
C GLY A 242 -6.51 -15.87 -14.90
N SER A 243 -5.78 -15.20 -15.80
CA SER A 243 -5.79 -15.53 -17.23
C SER A 243 -5.22 -16.92 -17.49
N LEU A 244 -4.13 -17.29 -16.81
CA LEU A 244 -3.55 -18.63 -16.90
C LEU A 244 -4.46 -19.69 -16.26
N ALA A 245 -5.03 -19.39 -15.08
CA ALA A 245 -5.95 -20.28 -14.37
C ALA A 245 -7.21 -20.55 -15.20
N ASN A 246 -7.76 -19.52 -15.85
CA ASN A 246 -8.91 -19.66 -16.72
C ASN A 246 -8.60 -20.44 -18.01
N GLY A 247 -7.39 -20.31 -18.55
CA GLY A 247 -6.93 -21.16 -19.65
C GLY A 247 -6.83 -22.66 -19.28
N LEU A 248 -6.49 -22.98 -18.03
CA LEU A 248 -6.37 -24.36 -17.54
C LEU A 248 -7.69 -24.95 -17.04
N PHE A 249 -8.55 -24.13 -16.41
CA PHE A 249 -9.79 -24.54 -15.77
C PHE A 249 -10.96 -23.59 -16.14
N PRO A 250 -11.38 -23.54 -17.42
CA PRO A 250 -12.33 -22.53 -17.90
C PRO A 250 -13.72 -22.67 -17.29
N GLU A 251 -14.17 -23.87 -16.93
CA GLU A 251 -15.49 -24.08 -16.33
C GLU A 251 -15.52 -23.80 -14.82
N TRP A 252 -14.36 -23.72 -14.17
CA TRP A 252 -14.26 -23.63 -12.72
C TRP A 252 -13.84 -22.26 -12.23
N THR A 253 -13.40 -21.36 -13.11
CA THR A 253 -12.76 -20.10 -12.72
C THR A 253 -13.50 -18.90 -13.28
N ALA A 254 -13.60 -17.84 -12.48
CA ALA A 254 -14.05 -16.54 -12.96
C ALA A 254 -13.09 -15.97 -14.02
N GLY A 255 -13.55 -14.97 -14.77
CA GLY A 255 -12.70 -14.21 -15.68
C GLY A 255 -11.50 -13.56 -14.97
N SER A 256 -10.41 -13.32 -15.69
CA SER A 256 -9.16 -12.81 -15.11
C SER A 256 -9.30 -11.49 -14.36
N GLY A 257 -10.33 -10.68 -14.66
CA GLY A 257 -10.62 -9.46 -13.93
C GLY A 257 -11.01 -9.69 -12.45
N ALA A 258 -11.64 -10.82 -12.12
CA ALA A 258 -11.92 -11.19 -10.72
C ALA A 258 -10.61 -11.40 -9.93
N TYR A 259 -9.67 -12.14 -10.53
CA TYR A 259 -8.33 -12.36 -9.97
C TYR A 259 -7.51 -11.07 -9.90
N ALA A 260 -7.66 -10.17 -10.88
CA ALA A 260 -7.03 -8.85 -10.83
C ALA A 260 -7.55 -8.03 -9.64
N MET A 261 -8.87 -7.95 -9.42
CA MET A 261 -9.44 -7.25 -8.27
C MET A 261 -8.93 -7.83 -6.95
N VAL A 262 -9.00 -9.14 -6.78
CA VAL A 262 -8.53 -9.82 -5.56
C VAL A 262 -7.02 -9.62 -5.37
N GLY A 263 -6.26 -9.64 -6.47
CA GLY A 263 -4.82 -9.42 -6.48
C GLY A 263 -4.41 -8.04 -5.96
N MET A 264 -5.18 -6.99 -6.26
CA MET A 264 -4.96 -5.63 -5.75
C MET A 264 -4.86 -5.61 -4.22
N ALA A 265 -5.85 -6.18 -3.55
CA ALA A 265 -5.90 -6.23 -2.09
C ALA A 265 -4.86 -7.19 -1.51
N ALA A 266 -4.63 -8.36 -2.13
CA ALA A 266 -3.64 -9.31 -1.66
C ALA A 266 -2.21 -8.71 -1.66
N PHE A 267 -1.85 -7.97 -2.72
CA PHE A 267 -0.54 -7.35 -2.80
C PHE A 267 -0.38 -6.24 -1.75
N PHE A 268 -1.38 -5.37 -1.62
CA PHE A 268 -1.37 -4.31 -0.62
C PHE A 268 -1.34 -4.87 0.82
N ALA A 269 -2.14 -5.91 1.10
CA ALA A 269 -2.16 -6.59 2.41
C ALA A 269 -0.77 -7.12 2.79
N ALA A 270 -0.08 -7.76 1.84
CA ALA A 270 1.26 -8.29 2.07
C ALA A 270 2.28 -7.19 2.39
N ILE A 271 2.31 -6.09 1.62
CA ILE A 271 3.31 -5.04 1.84
C ILE A 271 3.00 -4.17 3.05
N ALA A 272 1.74 -3.83 3.29
CA ALA A 272 1.32 -2.94 4.37
C ALA A 272 1.16 -3.68 5.70
N LYS A 273 1.07 -5.02 5.66
CA LYS A 273 0.64 -5.86 6.79
C LYS A 273 -0.68 -5.38 7.38
N ALA A 274 -1.63 -5.05 6.51
CA ALA A 274 -2.93 -4.47 6.85
C ALA A 274 -4.08 -5.23 6.16
N PRO A 275 -4.32 -6.50 6.51
CA PRO A 275 -5.32 -7.33 5.85
C PRO A 275 -6.74 -6.75 5.94
N THR A 276 -7.16 -6.23 7.10
CA THR A 276 -8.53 -5.72 7.27
C THR A 276 -8.76 -4.48 6.42
N THR A 277 -7.79 -3.56 6.42
CA THR A 277 -7.80 -2.38 5.56
C THR A 277 -7.84 -2.75 4.08
N SER A 278 -7.06 -3.75 3.66
CA SER A 278 -6.97 -4.16 2.26
C SER A 278 -8.29 -4.75 1.75
N ILE A 279 -8.99 -5.51 2.60
CA ILE A 279 -10.31 -6.05 2.29
C ILE A 279 -11.34 -4.93 2.13
N LEU A 280 -11.40 -4.03 3.11
CA LEU A 280 -12.39 -2.94 3.11
C LEU A 280 -12.15 -1.92 2.00
N ILE A 281 -10.89 -1.60 1.69
CA ILE A 281 -10.58 -0.62 0.66
C ILE A 281 -10.96 -1.14 -0.72
N LEU A 282 -10.74 -2.43 -1.00
CA LEU A 282 -11.19 -3.01 -2.25
C LEU A 282 -12.72 -2.99 -2.32
N PHE A 283 -13.40 -3.45 -1.26
CA PHE A 283 -14.86 -3.44 -1.20
C PHE A 283 -15.45 -2.05 -1.44
N GLU A 284 -14.94 -0.99 -0.81
CA GLU A 284 -15.46 0.37 -1.02
C GLU A 284 -15.08 0.97 -2.38
N MET A 285 -13.93 0.58 -2.94
CA MET A 285 -13.50 1.08 -4.25
C MET A 285 -14.18 0.38 -5.42
N THR A 286 -14.68 -0.86 -5.25
CA THR A 286 -15.39 -1.62 -6.28
C THR A 286 -16.91 -1.73 -6.04
N ASN A 287 -17.35 -1.55 -4.79
CA ASN A 287 -18.73 -1.74 -4.32
C ASN A 287 -19.31 -3.14 -4.61
N ASP A 288 -18.44 -4.16 -4.63
CA ASP A 288 -18.82 -5.55 -4.91
C ASP A 288 -18.49 -6.47 -3.73
N TYR A 289 -19.52 -7.01 -3.07
CA TYR A 289 -19.39 -7.95 -1.95
C TYR A 289 -19.22 -9.41 -2.40
N ARG A 290 -19.51 -9.74 -3.66
CA ARG A 290 -19.60 -11.12 -4.13
C ARG A 290 -18.24 -11.83 -4.15
N ILE A 291 -17.16 -11.05 -4.31
CA ILE A 291 -15.77 -11.52 -4.28
C ILE A 291 -15.14 -11.53 -2.87
N MET A 292 -15.92 -11.29 -1.80
CA MET A 292 -15.39 -11.19 -0.44
C MET A 292 -14.69 -12.48 0.04
N LEU A 293 -15.23 -13.65 -0.27
CA LEU A 293 -14.62 -14.92 0.11
C LEU A 293 -13.28 -15.19 -0.63
N PRO A 294 -13.21 -15.09 -1.98
CA PRO A 294 -11.94 -15.06 -2.72
C PRO A 294 -10.91 -14.09 -2.14
N LEU A 295 -11.36 -12.89 -1.82
CA LEU A 295 -10.55 -11.81 -1.29
C LEU A 295 -9.89 -12.20 0.03
N MET A 296 -10.68 -12.74 0.97
CA MET A 296 -10.17 -13.23 2.25
C MET A 296 -9.17 -14.37 2.08
N ALA A 297 -9.41 -15.30 1.15
CA ALA A 297 -8.49 -16.41 0.87
C ALA A 297 -7.14 -15.92 0.35
N ALA A 298 -7.13 -15.02 -0.64
CA ALA A 298 -5.90 -14.47 -1.21
C ALA A 298 -5.14 -13.55 -0.22
N VAL A 299 -5.87 -12.73 0.54
CA VAL A 299 -5.29 -11.90 1.62
C VAL A 299 -4.69 -12.78 2.71
N GLY A 300 -5.33 -13.90 3.05
CA GLY A 300 -4.78 -14.90 3.98
C GLY A 300 -3.47 -15.51 3.49
N GLY A 301 -3.42 -15.96 2.23
CA GLY A 301 -2.22 -16.55 1.63
C GLY A 301 -1.05 -15.55 1.52
N SER A 302 -1.33 -14.34 1.03
CA SER A 302 -0.33 -13.27 0.89
C SER A 302 0.17 -12.76 2.24
N GLY A 303 -0.73 -12.61 3.21
CA GLY A 303 -0.43 -12.25 4.59
C GLY A 303 0.42 -13.31 5.29
N TYR A 304 0.14 -14.59 5.11
CA TYR A 304 0.93 -15.69 5.68
C TYR A 304 2.40 -15.61 5.23
N VAL A 305 2.64 -15.46 3.92
CA VAL A 305 4.00 -15.33 3.37
C VAL A 305 4.68 -14.07 3.91
N SER A 306 4.00 -12.92 3.87
CA SER A 306 4.54 -11.66 4.39
C SER A 306 4.94 -11.76 5.87
N HIS A 307 4.11 -12.37 6.72
CA HIS A 307 4.39 -12.54 8.14
C HIS A 307 5.55 -13.49 8.43
N ARG A 308 5.71 -14.55 7.63
CA ARG A 308 6.84 -15.47 7.76
C ARG A 308 8.17 -14.88 7.30
N MET A 309 8.15 -14.04 6.25
CA MET A 309 9.39 -13.53 5.64
C MET A 309 9.90 -12.23 6.26
N SER A 310 9.03 -11.40 6.83
CA SER A 310 9.43 -10.14 7.47
C SER A 310 8.49 -9.80 8.63
N PRO A 311 9.01 -9.40 9.80
CA PRO A 311 8.16 -8.86 10.87
C PRO A 311 7.69 -7.43 10.58
N TYR A 312 8.33 -6.71 9.65
CA TYR A 312 8.04 -5.31 9.33
C TYR A 312 7.23 -5.15 8.04
N SER A 313 6.35 -4.15 8.01
CA SER A 313 5.67 -3.70 6.80
C SER A 313 6.58 -2.77 6.01
N ILE A 314 6.19 -2.45 4.78
CA ILE A 314 6.86 -1.45 3.96
C ILE A 314 6.95 -0.09 4.68
N TYR A 315 6.02 0.24 5.58
CA TYR A 315 6.04 1.50 6.32
C TYR A 315 6.91 1.41 7.58
N THR A 316 6.81 0.33 8.37
CA THR A 316 7.56 0.20 9.63
C THR A 316 9.02 -0.15 9.41
N LEU A 317 9.35 -0.86 8.33
CA LEU A 317 10.74 -1.14 7.96
C LEU A 317 11.52 0.16 7.71
N LYS A 318 10.91 1.17 7.08
CA LYS A 318 11.53 2.49 6.89
C LYS A 318 11.90 3.18 8.20
N LEU A 319 11.05 3.02 9.22
CA LEU A 319 11.27 3.60 10.54
C LEU A 319 12.40 2.88 11.27
N GLN A 320 12.40 1.55 11.22
CA GLN A 320 13.45 0.76 11.84
C GLN A 320 14.82 1.02 11.22
N ARG A 321 14.91 1.14 9.89
CA ARG A 321 16.17 1.52 9.21
C ARG A 321 16.70 2.89 9.63
N ARG A 322 15.85 3.74 10.23
CA ARG A 322 16.21 5.05 10.81
C ARG A 322 16.45 5.00 12.32
N GLY A 323 16.46 3.81 12.93
CA GLY A 323 16.61 3.62 14.37
C GLY A 323 15.40 4.06 15.20
N ILE A 324 14.22 4.17 14.58
CA ILE A 324 12.98 4.54 15.26
C ILE A 324 12.16 3.27 15.51
N ASP A 325 12.09 2.83 16.78
CA ASP A 325 11.23 1.73 17.18
C ASP A 325 9.76 2.13 17.14
N PHE A 326 8.96 1.31 16.45
CA PHE A 326 7.52 1.50 16.34
C PHE A 326 6.81 0.65 17.42
N PRO A 327 6.16 1.28 18.42
CA PRO A 327 5.63 0.58 19.60
C PRO A 327 4.40 -0.32 19.34
N GLY A 328 4.03 -0.54 18.08
CA GLY A 328 2.79 -1.22 17.70
C GLY A 328 2.79 -2.75 17.84
N ARG A 329 3.94 -3.44 17.78
CA ARG A 329 3.96 -4.92 17.65
C ARG A 329 4.94 -5.69 18.53
N GLN A 330 5.88 -5.04 19.23
CA GLN A 330 6.83 -5.72 20.13
C GLN A 330 6.24 -6.18 21.47
N ALA A 331 4.95 -5.94 21.74
CA ALA A 331 4.35 -6.33 23.03
C ALA A 331 3.89 -7.80 23.09
N ASP A 332 3.85 -8.54 21.97
CA ASP A 332 3.33 -9.92 21.91
C ASP A 332 4.40 -11.00 21.64
N GLU A 333 5.68 -10.63 21.48
CA GLU A 333 6.78 -11.60 21.50
C GLU A 333 7.51 -11.50 22.84
N PRO A 334 7.52 -12.55 23.68
CA PRO A 334 8.34 -12.53 24.88
C PRO A 334 9.80 -12.33 24.47
N ALA A 335 10.46 -11.36 25.10
CA ALA A 335 11.87 -11.09 24.90
C ALA A 335 12.66 -12.41 24.98
N PRO A 336 13.66 -12.62 24.09
CA PRO A 336 14.49 -13.82 24.17
C PRO A 336 15.10 -13.87 25.57
N VAL A 337 14.81 -14.94 26.30
CA VAL A 337 15.31 -15.21 27.65
C VAL A 337 16.82 -15.02 27.61
N ALA A 338 17.31 -13.99 28.29
CA ALA A 338 18.75 -13.79 28.45
C ALA A 338 19.32 -15.06 29.08
N ARG A 339 20.23 -15.75 28.36
CA ARG A 339 20.95 -16.88 28.91
C ARG A 339 21.69 -16.38 30.15
N PRO A 340 21.56 -17.03 31.32
CA PRO A 340 22.31 -16.62 32.50
C PRO A 340 23.80 -16.70 32.18
N ALA A 341 24.52 -15.63 32.51
CA ALA A 341 25.96 -15.54 32.33
C ALA A 341 26.63 -16.72 33.06
N SER A 342 27.48 -17.44 32.35
CA SER A 342 28.33 -18.48 32.90
C SER A 342 29.19 -17.90 34.02
N SER A 343 29.00 -18.42 35.23
CA SER A 343 29.86 -18.17 36.38
C SER A 343 31.26 -18.72 36.11
N THR A 344 32.22 -17.84 35.89
CA THR A 344 33.64 -18.13 36.10
C THR A 344 34.22 -16.99 36.91
N GLU A 345 34.05 -17.04 38.24
CA GLU A 345 34.98 -16.40 39.14
C GLU A 345 36.23 -17.29 39.27
N PRO A 346 37.45 -16.73 39.19
CA PRO A 346 38.65 -17.43 39.62
C PRO A 346 38.80 -17.29 41.14
N ALA A 347 38.71 -18.41 41.87
CA ALA A 347 39.22 -18.51 43.23
C ALA A 347 40.74 -18.75 43.16
N GLY A 348 41.50 -17.94 43.89
CA GLY A 348 42.96 -17.86 43.77
C GLY A 348 43.75 -19.04 44.33
N ALA A 349 44.98 -19.15 43.82
CA ALA A 349 46.20 -19.49 44.52
C ALA A 349 47.36 -18.85 43.74
#